data_AF-A0A2T0ATS9-F1
#
_entry.id   AF-A0A2T0ATS9-F1
#
_cell.length_a   1.000
_cell.length_b   1.000
_cell.length_c   1.000
_cell.angle_alpha   90.00
_cell.angle_beta   90.00
_cell.angle_gamma   90.00
#
_symmetry.space_group_name_H-M   'P 1'
#
loop_
_entity.id
_entity.type
_entity.pdbx_description
1 polymer ?
#
loop_
_entity_poly.entity_id
_entity_poly.type
_entity_poly.pdbx_seq_one_letter_code
_entity_poly.pdbx_strand_id
1 'polypeptide(L)'
;MPFTAPSVANKGNLFRIGPRIDIQVAVGELVTFNILQDTLMLIPARELQPVRPGQLLVPGWPGWQEGARQTFPYRVELIAAKRVLASTWRADDNFLVRPYIPTGPATGVPVKILTCTIKNIVPQGRLLPLSPGDQAIAVACYSYEVEVVYADRAGRTFTLILQSGPRRQQAVVYPASGYLEVNVTIQCLGSRIISPVVPPPGPPPPYKPLRLWLETRV
;
A
#
# COMPACT_ATOMS: atom_id res chain seq x y z
N MET A 1 5.94 69.20 -4.95
CA MET A 1 4.57 68.74 -4.65
C MET A 1 4.66 67.52 -3.75
N PRO A 2 3.76 67.40 -2.77
CA PRO A 2 3.91 66.51 -1.61
C PRO A 2 3.46 65.08 -1.91
N PHE A 3 3.97 64.15 -1.11
CA PHE A 3 3.49 62.77 -1.00
C PHE A 3 2.02 62.73 -0.57
N THR A 4 1.14 62.26 -1.46
CA THR A 4 -0.21 61.75 -1.18
C THR A 4 -0.31 60.44 -1.96
N ALA A 5 -0.56 59.25 -1.41
CA ALA A 5 -1.24 58.84 -0.20
C ALA A 5 -0.64 57.51 0.31
N PRO A 6 -0.83 57.11 1.58
CA PRO A 6 -0.55 55.74 1.99
C PRO A 6 -1.53 54.82 1.24
N SER A 7 -1.01 53.92 0.40
CA SER A 7 -1.81 52.86 -0.19
C SER A 7 -2.43 52.05 0.94
N VAL A 8 -3.76 52.03 0.97
CA VAL A 8 -4.59 51.21 1.83
C VAL A 8 -4.38 49.74 1.42
N ALA A 9 -3.26 49.15 1.81
CA ALA A 9 -2.94 47.75 1.58
C ALA A 9 -2.53 47.13 2.91
N ASN A 10 -3.23 46.08 3.32
CA ASN A 10 -3.05 45.28 4.54
C ASN A 10 -3.58 45.84 5.89
N LYS A 11 -4.84 46.26 5.95
CA LYS A 11 -5.60 46.32 7.22
C LYS A 11 -6.80 45.37 7.27
N GLY A 12 -6.60 44.11 6.86
CA GLY A 12 -7.71 43.14 6.89
C GLY A 12 -7.39 41.68 6.62
N ASN A 13 -6.18 41.35 6.16
CA ASN A 13 -5.78 39.95 5.96
C ASN A 13 -5.40 39.31 7.30
N LEU A 14 -6.42 38.89 8.06
CA LEU A 14 -6.28 37.90 9.11
C LEU A 14 -5.97 36.55 8.45
N PHE A 15 -4.69 36.26 8.23
CA PHE A 15 -4.24 34.91 7.93
C PHE A 15 -4.48 34.06 9.18
N ARG A 16 -5.61 33.35 9.22
CA ARG A 16 -5.84 32.33 10.23
C ARG A 16 -4.94 31.13 9.92
N ILE A 17 -3.73 31.15 10.44
CA ILE A 17 -2.88 29.96 10.54
C ILE A 17 -3.45 29.13 11.70
N GLY A 18 -4.55 28.42 11.43
CA GLY A 18 -5.08 27.43 12.36
C GLY A 18 -4.16 26.20 12.44
N PRO A 19 -4.29 25.36 13.47
CA PRO A 19 -3.54 24.11 13.55
C PRO A 19 -3.85 23.25 12.32
N ARG A 20 -2.80 22.89 11.56
CA ARG A 20 -2.90 22.05 10.37
C ARG A 20 -3.12 20.61 10.80
N ILE A 21 -4.33 20.10 10.61
CA ILE A 21 -4.61 18.70 10.90
C ILE A 21 -4.25 17.87 9.66
N ASP A 22 -3.33 16.93 9.80
CA ASP A 22 -2.93 16.01 8.74
C ASP A 22 -3.40 14.59 9.08
N ILE A 23 -3.97 13.90 8.11
CA ILE A 23 -4.20 12.45 8.18
C ILE A 23 -2.98 11.78 7.56
N GLN A 24 -2.27 10.98 8.35
CA GLN A 24 -1.12 10.20 7.90
C GLN A 24 -1.44 8.71 7.94
N VAL A 25 -1.06 8.01 6.88
CA VAL A 25 -1.12 6.55 6.77
C VAL A 25 0.26 6.02 6.40
N ALA A 26 0.73 5.03 7.15
CA ALA A 26 1.91 4.23 6.84
C ALA A 26 1.46 2.95 6.12
N VAL A 27 2.08 2.67 4.98
CA VAL A 27 1.74 1.56 4.10
C VAL A 27 3.01 0.77 3.80
N GLY A 28 2.94 -0.55 3.95
CA GLY A 28 3.99 -1.48 3.55
C GLY A 28 3.72 -1.97 2.13
N GLU A 29 4.74 -1.90 1.28
CA GLU A 29 4.71 -2.30 -0.12
C GLU A 29 5.65 -3.48 -0.34
N LEU A 30 5.10 -4.65 -0.67
CA LEU A 30 5.87 -5.85 -1.00
C LEU A 30 5.67 -6.20 -2.47
N VAL A 31 6.73 -6.10 -3.26
CA VAL A 31 6.75 -6.51 -4.66
C VAL A 31 7.53 -7.80 -4.80
N THR A 32 6.89 -8.83 -5.33
CA THR A 32 7.50 -10.12 -5.67
C THR A 32 7.66 -10.23 -7.18
N PHE A 33 8.89 -10.48 -7.62
CA PHE A 33 9.26 -10.71 -9.01
C PHE A 33 9.49 -12.21 -9.21
N ASN A 34 8.57 -12.85 -9.92
CA ASN A 34 8.64 -14.28 -10.23
C ASN A 34 9.03 -14.47 -11.69
N ILE A 35 10.01 -15.34 -11.93
CA ILE A 35 10.30 -15.88 -13.26
C ILE A 35 9.55 -17.20 -13.38
N LEU A 36 8.56 -17.24 -14.27
CA LEU A 36 7.70 -18.38 -14.47
C LEU A 36 7.98 -19.05 -15.81
N GLN A 37 7.77 -20.35 -15.86
CA GLN A 37 7.80 -21.15 -17.08
C GLN A 37 6.53 -21.99 -17.13
N ASP A 38 5.77 -21.85 -18.22
CA ASP A 38 4.65 -22.72 -18.48
C ASP A 38 5.18 -24.13 -18.80
N THR A 39 4.68 -25.13 -18.09
CA THR A 39 5.14 -26.52 -18.22
C THR A 39 3.96 -27.48 -18.10
N LEU A 40 4.16 -28.70 -18.57
CA LEU A 40 3.24 -29.80 -18.31
C LEU A 40 3.80 -30.62 -17.14
N MET A 41 2.93 -30.98 -16.19
CA MET A 41 3.30 -31.75 -15.00
C MET A 41 2.45 -33.01 -14.93
N LEU A 42 3.11 -34.14 -14.72
CA LEU A 42 2.44 -35.42 -14.47
C LEU A 42 2.08 -35.50 -12.99
N ILE A 43 0.79 -35.71 -12.70
CA ILE A 43 0.29 -35.90 -11.35
C ILE A 43 -0.41 -37.25 -11.21
N PRO A 44 -0.28 -37.92 -10.04
CA PRO A 44 -1.11 -39.05 -9.73
C PRO A 44 -2.53 -38.57 -9.41
N ALA A 45 -3.49 -38.91 -10.27
CA ALA A 45 -4.90 -38.69 -10.03
C ALA A 45 -5.53 -39.96 -9.43
N ARG A 46 -6.36 -39.76 -8.40
CA ARG A 46 -7.22 -40.82 -7.89
C ARG A 46 -8.52 -40.80 -8.68
N GLU A 47 -8.88 -41.93 -9.29
CA GLU A 47 -10.23 -42.11 -9.78
C GLU A 47 -11.20 -42.03 -8.59
N LEU A 48 -11.97 -40.94 -8.51
CA LEU A 48 -13.19 -40.94 -7.72
C LEU A 48 -14.14 -41.88 -8.44
N GLN A 49 -14.24 -43.13 -7.96
CA GLN A 49 -15.31 -44.02 -8.42
C GLN A 49 -16.64 -43.28 -8.27
N PRO A 50 -17.48 -43.20 -9.32
CA PRO A 50 -18.79 -42.63 -9.18
C PRO A 50 -19.56 -43.49 -8.18
N VAL A 51 -19.83 -42.94 -6.99
CA VAL A 51 -20.78 -43.55 -6.07
C VAL A 51 -22.11 -43.55 -6.79
N ARG A 52 -22.53 -44.72 -7.28
CA ARG A 52 -23.87 -44.89 -7.84
C ARG A 52 -24.86 -44.47 -6.75
N PRO A 53 -25.82 -43.57 -7.03
CA PRO A 53 -26.84 -43.22 -6.04
C PRO A 53 -27.63 -44.50 -5.73
N GLY A 54 -27.46 -45.04 -4.52
CA GLY A 54 -28.19 -46.22 -4.06
C GLY A 54 -27.40 -47.27 -3.28
N GLN A 55 -26.06 -47.20 -3.19
CA GLN A 55 -25.29 -48.10 -2.33
C GLN A 55 -24.84 -47.40 -1.05
N LEU A 56 -25.72 -47.41 -0.06
CA LEU A 56 -25.37 -47.18 1.34
C LEU A 56 -24.44 -48.32 1.78
N LEU A 57 -23.13 -48.07 1.81
CA LEU A 57 -22.19 -48.96 2.48
C LEU A 57 -22.32 -48.74 3.99
N VAL A 58 -22.84 -49.76 4.65
CA VAL A 58 -22.90 -49.90 6.11
C VAL A 58 -21.47 -49.86 6.69
N PRO A 59 -21.20 -49.10 7.77
CA PRO A 59 -19.89 -49.11 8.41
C PRO A 59 -19.78 -50.37 9.28
N GLY A 60 -18.97 -51.33 8.82
CA GLY A 60 -18.65 -52.53 9.59
C GLY A 60 -17.18 -52.90 9.44
N TRP A 61 -16.37 -52.57 10.45
CA TRP A 61 -15.09 -53.20 10.74
C TRP A 61 -15.22 -53.83 12.15
N PRO A 62 -14.52 -54.93 12.50
CA PRO A 62 -13.17 -55.24 12.06
C PRO A 62 -12.94 -56.69 11.59
N GLY A 63 -12.21 -56.83 10.49
CA GLY A 63 -11.56 -58.07 10.10
C GLY A 63 -10.29 -57.70 9.38
N TRP A 64 -9.17 -57.68 10.10
CA TRP A 64 -7.84 -57.53 9.53
C TRP A 64 -7.58 -58.72 8.59
N GLN A 65 -7.90 -58.57 7.30
CA GLN A 65 -7.30 -59.37 6.25
C GLN A 65 -6.06 -58.64 5.74
N GLU A 66 -4.94 -59.07 6.32
CA GLU A 66 -3.59 -58.90 5.79
C GLU A 66 -3.53 -59.59 4.42
N GLY A 67 -3.55 -58.83 3.32
CA GLY A 67 -3.40 -59.45 1.98
C GLY A 67 -3.89 -58.67 0.76
N ALA A 68 -4.70 -57.62 0.92
CA ALA A 68 -5.11 -56.81 -0.22
C ALA A 68 -4.48 -55.41 -0.12
N ARG A 69 -3.30 -55.23 -0.73
CA ARG A 69 -2.91 -53.90 -1.23
C ARG A 69 -4.02 -53.51 -2.21
N GLN A 70 -5.02 -52.76 -1.75
CA GLN A 70 -5.91 -52.01 -2.62
C GLN A 70 -5.05 -50.93 -3.27
N THR A 71 -4.34 -51.33 -4.31
CA THR A 71 -3.65 -50.45 -5.23
C THR A 71 -4.77 -49.76 -6.00
N PHE A 72 -5.26 -48.63 -5.48
CA PHE A 72 -6.11 -47.75 -6.26
C PHE A 72 -5.36 -47.48 -7.59
N PRO A 73 -5.99 -47.67 -8.76
CA PRO A 73 -5.33 -47.38 -10.01
C PRO A 73 -5.08 -45.88 -10.05
N TYR A 74 -3.86 -45.48 -9.72
CA TYR A 74 -3.41 -44.12 -9.95
C TYR A 74 -3.34 -43.95 -11.46
N ARG A 75 -4.23 -43.13 -12.03
CA ARG A 75 -4.03 -42.64 -13.39
C ARG A 75 -3.01 -41.52 -13.31
N VAL A 76 -2.03 -41.54 -14.20
CA VAL A 76 -1.15 -40.40 -14.38
C VAL A 76 -1.88 -39.42 -15.28
N GLU A 77 -2.23 -38.26 -14.75
CA GLU A 77 -2.82 -37.17 -15.51
C GLU A 77 -1.74 -36.14 -15.82
N LEU A 78 -1.83 -35.53 -17.00
CA LEU A 78 -0.96 -34.43 -17.38
C LEU A 78 -1.74 -33.13 -17.23
N ILE A 79 -1.21 -32.22 -16.41
CA ILE A 79 -1.82 -30.90 -16.20
C ILE A 79 -0.90 -29.80 -16.73
N ALA A 80 -1.49 -28.72 -17.21
CA ALA A 80 -0.76 -27.47 -17.40
C ALA A 80 -0.48 -26.84 -16.05
N ALA A 81 0.78 -26.48 -15.81
CA ALA A 81 1.25 -25.88 -14.58
C ALA A 81 2.22 -24.74 -14.88
N LYS A 82 2.34 -23.79 -13.94
CA LYS A 82 3.38 -22.77 -13.97
C LYS A 82 4.48 -23.14 -13.00
N ARG A 83 5.69 -23.38 -13.51
CA ARG A 83 6.88 -23.61 -12.69
C ARG A 83 7.53 -22.28 -12.35
N VAL A 84 7.80 -22.04 -11.07
CA VAL A 84 8.63 -20.92 -10.64
C VAL A 84 10.09 -21.30 -10.85
N LEU A 85 10.79 -20.60 -11.74
CA LEU A 85 12.23 -20.78 -11.98
C LEU A 85 13.07 -19.99 -10.97
N ALA A 86 12.64 -18.76 -10.68
CA ALA A 86 13.28 -17.88 -9.72
C ALA A 86 12.25 -16.94 -9.11
N SER A 87 12.48 -16.54 -7.86
CA SER A 87 11.67 -15.53 -7.19
C SER A 87 12.58 -14.60 -6.39
N THR A 88 12.33 -13.31 -6.46
CA THR A 88 12.97 -12.31 -5.61
C THR A 88 11.94 -11.28 -5.19
N TRP A 89 12.18 -10.59 -4.09
CA TRP A 89 11.23 -9.64 -3.54
C TRP A 89 11.91 -8.38 -3.05
N ARG A 90 11.13 -7.30 -3.02
CA ARG A 90 11.51 -6.01 -2.47
C ARG A 90 10.37 -5.50 -1.58
N ALA A 91 10.75 -5.05 -0.40
CA ALA A 91 9.84 -4.40 0.53
C ALA A 91 10.24 -2.93 0.67
N ASP A 92 9.26 -2.04 0.75
CA ASP A 92 9.44 -0.62 1.01
C ASP A 92 8.28 -0.10 1.84
N ASP A 93 8.51 0.97 2.59
CA ASP A 93 7.49 1.65 3.37
C ASP A 93 7.14 2.99 2.72
N ASN A 94 5.86 3.30 2.67
CA ASN A 94 5.36 4.56 2.11
C ASN A 94 4.49 5.30 3.13
N PHE A 95 4.66 6.62 3.20
CA PHE A 95 3.86 7.48 4.07
C PHE A 95 2.99 8.40 3.23
N LEU A 96 1.69 8.18 3.29
CA LEU A 96 0.69 9.02 2.65
C LEU A 96 0.20 10.07 3.65
N VAL A 97 0.39 11.34 3.34
CA VAL A 97 -0.04 12.45 4.19
C VAL A 97 -1.00 13.33 3.42
N ARG A 98 -2.19 13.55 3.98
CA ARG A 98 -3.17 14.48 3.43
C ARG A 98 -3.53 15.55 4.46
N PRO A 99 -3.33 16.83 4.12
CA PRO A 99 -3.88 17.90 4.94
C PRO A 99 -5.39 17.87 4.89
N TYR A 100 -6.00 17.93 6.07
CA TYR A 100 -7.42 18.17 6.20
C TYR A 100 -7.72 19.63 5.87
N ILE A 101 -8.52 19.83 4.84
CA ILE A 101 -9.01 21.15 4.43
C ILE A 101 -10.52 21.14 4.64
N PRO A 102 -11.07 21.92 5.59
CA PRO A 102 -12.50 21.98 5.82
C PRO A 102 -13.19 22.54 4.58
N THR A 103 -14.10 21.76 4.00
CA THR A 103 -14.86 22.12 2.78
C THR A 103 -16.09 22.98 3.07
N GLY A 104 -16.38 23.29 4.33
CA GLY A 104 -17.52 24.11 4.74
C GLY A 104 -17.61 24.29 6.26
N PRO A 105 -18.61 25.04 6.74
CA PRO A 105 -18.75 25.40 8.15
C PRO A 105 -19.15 24.22 9.07
N ALA A 106 -19.68 23.13 8.49
CA ALA A 106 -20.16 21.95 9.24
C ALA A 106 -19.31 20.69 9.05
N THR A 107 -18.19 20.79 8.32
CA THR A 107 -17.33 19.63 8.04
C THR A 107 -16.69 19.16 9.34
N GLY A 108 -16.93 17.90 9.69
CA GLY A 108 -16.43 17.31 10.92
C GLY A 108 -14.90 17.23 10.89
N VAL A 109 -14.25 17.82 11.90
CA VAL A 109 -12.80 17.73 12.09
C VAL A 109 -12.46 16.29 12.46
N PRO A 110 -11.50 15.63 11.77
CA PRO A 110 -11.13 14.25 12.05
C PRO A 110 -10.54 14.11 13.46
N VAL A 111 -11.04 13.15 14.22
CA VAL A 111 -10.59 12.85 15.60
C VAL A 111 -10.02 11.43 15.71
N LYS A 112 -10.63 10.48 15.00
CA LYS A 112 -10.26 9.08 15.06
C LYS A 112 -10.33 8.45 13.68
N ILE A 113 -9.31 7.68 13.31
CA ILE A 113 -9.35 6.82 12.13
C ILE A 113 -9.96 5.48 12.54
N LEU A 114 -10.93 5.00 11.78
CA LEU A 114 -11.65 3.76 12.05
C LEU A 114 -11.10 2.60 11.22
N THR A 115 -10.89 2.82 9.92
CA THR A 115 -10.40 1.79 8.99
C THR A 115 -9.43 2.37 7.98
N CYS A 116 -8.57 1.49 7.48
CA CYS A 116 -7.63 1.75 6.40
C CYS A 116 -7.68 0.54 5.46
N THR A 117 -8.10 0.76 4.22
CA THR A 117 -8.34 -0.30 3.23
C THR A 117 -7.61 0.03 1.95
N ILE A 118 -6.87 -0.93 1.41
CA ILE A 118 -6.21 -0.78 0.10
C ILE A 118 -7.19 -1.15 -1.01
N LYS A 119 -7.24 -0.33 -2.06
CA LYS A 119 -8.06 -0.55 -3.26
C LYS A 119 -7.23 -0.33 -4.52
N ASN A 120 -7.73 -0.87 -5.64
CA ASN A 120 -7.29 -0.54 -6.98
C ASN A 120 -5.77 -0.71 -7.21
N ILE A 121 -5.20 -1.83 -6.74
CA ILE A 121 -3.80 -2.17 -6.99
C ILE A 121 -3.66 -2.59 -8.46
N VAL A 122 -2.90 -1.83 -9.24
CA VAL A 122 -2.65 -2.12 -10.66
C VAL A 122 -1.15 -2.31 -10.87
N PRO A 123 -0.64 -3.57 -10.88
CA PRO A 123 0.76 -3.83 -11.13
C PRO A 123 1.07 -4.02 -12.61
N GLN A 124 2.21 -3.51 -13.05
CA GLN A 124 2.78 -3.74 -14.39
C GLN A 124 4.24 -4.14 -14.26
N GLY A 125 4.61 -5.26 -14.89
CA GLY A 125 5.96 -5.79 -14.91
C GLY A 125 6.64 -5.58 -16.26
N ARG A 126 7.94 -5.29 -16.24
CA ARG A 126 8.79 -5.27 -17.45
C ARG A 126 10.17 -5.84 -17.14
N LEU A 127 10.70 -6.64 -18.06
CA LEU A 127 12.11 -7.05 -18.05
C LEU A 127 12.94 -6.13 -18.94
N LEU A 128 14.09 -5.72 -18.42
CA LEU A 128 15.11 -4.96 -19.14
C LEU A 128 16.38 -5.83 -19.19
N PRO A 129 16.74 -6.42 -20.34
CA PRO A 129 17.91 -7.28 -20.44
C PRO A 129 19.20 -6.47 -20.23
N LEU A 130 20.19 -7.06 -19.53
CA LEU A 130 21.52 -6.48 -19.35
C LEU A 130 22.49 -7.16 -20.31
N SER A 131 23.22 -6.38 -21.11
CA SER A 131 24.27 -6.89 -22.00
C SER A 131 25.66 -6.65 -21.40
N PRO A 132 26.60 -7.62 -21.46
CA PRO A 132 26.44 -9.04 -21.78
C PRO A 132 26.09 -9.89 -20.54
N GLY A 133 25.05 -10.72 -20.59
CA GLY A 133 24.81 -11.73 -19.54
C GLY A 133 23.40 -12.31 -19.50
N ASP A 134 23.23 -13.37 -18.69
CA ASP A 134 21.94 -14.03 -18.39
C ASP A 134 21.10 -13.27 -17.35
N GLN A 135 21.43 -11.99 -17.12
CA GLN A 135 20.80 -11.13 -16.14
C GLN A 135 19.85 -10.14 -16.80
N ALA A 136 18.77 -9.82 -16.10
CA ALA A 136 17.87 -8.74 -16.47
C ALA A 136 17.48 -7.94 -15.23
N ILE A 137 17.10 -6.68 -15.42
CA ILE A 137 16.43 -5.89 -14.41
C ILE A 137 14.93 -6.10 -14.59
N ALA A 138 14.29 -6.71 -13.58
CA ALA A 138 12.85 -6.71 -13.46
C ALA A 138 12.40 -5.38 -12.85
N VAL A 139 11.46 -4.71 -13.51
CA VAL A 139 10.87 -3.44 -13.06
C VAL A 139 9.39 -3.66 -12.84
N ALA A 140 8.92 -3.25 -11.67
CA ALA A 140 7.50 -3.19 -11.33
C ALA A 140 7.09 -1.72 -11.23
N CYS A 141 6.08 -1.34 -12.02
CA CYS A 141 5.40 -0.06 -11.90
C CYS A 141 3.99 -0.33 -11.37
N TYR A 142 3.58 0.37 -10.32
CA TYR A 142 2.27 0.16 -9.72
C TYR A 142 1.72 1.44 -9.08
N SER A 143 0.42 1.46 -8.86
CA SER A 143 -0.27 2.46 -8.07
C SER A 143 -1.40 1.78 -7.29
N TYR A 144 -1.79 2.39 -6.18
CA TYR A 144 -2.90 1.94 -5.37
C TYR A 144 -3.58 3.12 -4.66
N GLU A 145 -4.79 2.85 -4.20
CA GLU A 145 -5.58 3.78 -3.42
C GLU A 145 -5.68 3.28 -1.99
N VAL A 146 -5.66 4.21 -1.04
CA VAL A 146 -5.92 3.93 0.36
C VAL A 146 -7.18 4.66 0.77
N GLU A 147 -8.23 3.90 1.02
CA GLU A 147 -9.47 4.40 1.59
C GLU A 147 -9.33 4.46 3.12
N VAL A 148 -9.50 5.65 3.66
CA VAL A 148 -9.44 5.94 5.10
C VAL A 148 -10.82 6.38 5.54
N VAL A 149 -11.43 5.64 6.46
CA VAL A 149 -12.67 6.07 7.12
C VAL A 149 -12.31 6.66 8.48
N TYR A 150 -12.77 7.88 8.75
CA TYR A 150 -12.54 8.57 10.01
C TYR A 150 -13.84 9.06 10.62
N ALA A 151 -13.84 9.27 11.93
CA ALA A 151 -14.94 9.86 12.68
C ALA A 151 -14.57 11.27 13.18
N ASP A 152 -15.57 12.15 13.20
CA ASP A 152 -15.50 13.45 13.86
C ASP A 152 -15.87 13.37 15.35
N ARG A 153 -15.84 14.51 16.06
CA ARG A 153 -16.24 14.59 17.49
C ARG A 153 -17.70 14.21 17.74
N ALA A 154 -18.56 14.34 16.73
CA ALA A 154 -19.97 13.98 16.82
C ALA A 154 -20.22 12.50 16.47
N GLY A 155 -19.16 11.73 16.16
CA GLY A 155 -19.26 10.32 15.77
C GLY A 155 -19.70 10.12 14.31
N ARG A 156 -19.80 11.19 13.51
CA ARG A 156 -20.13 11.08 12.08
C ARG A 156 -18.92 10.57 11.32
N THR A 157 -19.15 9.61 10.43
CA THR A 157 -18.09 8.98 9.65
C THR A 157 -17.94 9.63 8.28
N PHE A 158 -16.70 9.79 7.86
CA PHE A 158 -16.33 10.33 6.55
C PHE A 158 -15.26 9.46 5.91
N THR A 159 -15.25 9.43 4.59
CA THR A 159 -14.29 8.66 3.80
C THR A 159 -13.35 9.60 3.06
N LEU A 160 -12.06 9.28 3.09
CA LEU A 160 -10.99 9.95 2.37
C LEU A 160 -10.23 8.93 1.53
N ILE A 161 -9.96 9.25 0.27
CA ILE A 161 -9.13 8.41 -0.60
C ILE A 161 -7.77 9.08 -0.76
N LEU A 162 -6.71 8.35 -0.43
CA LEU A 162 -5.32 8.74 -0.63
C LEU A 162 -4.76 7.98 -1.82
N GLN A 163 -4.13 8.70 -2.75
CA GLN A 163 -3.48 8.10 -3.91
C GLN A 163 -2.01 7.86 -3.59
N SER A 164 -1.47 6.68 -3.91
CA SER A 164 -0.04 6.41 -3.77
C SER A 164 0.82 7.23 -4.74
N GLY A 165 0.24 7.67 -5.86
CA GLY A 165 0.97 8.09 -7.03
C GLY A 165 1.68 6.90 -7.72
N PRO A 166 2.41 7.16 -8.82
CA PRO A 166 3.18 6.13 -9.50
C PRO A 166 4.34 5.65 -8.62
N ARG A 167 4.40 4.35 -8.36
CA ARG A 167 5.45 3.68 -7.60
C ARG A 167 6.27 2.80 -8.55
N ARG A 168 7.57 2.69 -8.26
CA ARG A 168 8.49 1.88 -9.05
C ARG A 168 9.46 1.15 -8.13
N GLN A 169 9.55 -0.16 -8.29
CA GLN A 169 10.57 -1.00 -7.67
C GLN A 169 11.29 -1.83 -8.73
N GLN A 170 12.53 -2.22 -8.42
CA GLN A 170 13.34 -3.01 -9.34
C GLN A 170 14.20 -4.04 -8.61
N ALA A 171 14.46 -5.15 -9.27
CA ALA A 171 15.34 -6.20 -8.79
C ALA A 171 16.13 -6.80 -9.97
N VAL A 172 17.34 -7.29 -9.67
CA VAL A 172 18.11 -8.10 -10.63
C VAL A 172 17.57 -9.52 -10.58
N VAL A 173 17.28 -10.07 -11.76
CA VAL A 173 16.75 -11.42 -11.94
C VAL A 173 17.53 -12.16 -13.01
N TYR A 174 17.40 -13.48 -13.00
CA TYR A 174 18.00 -14.37 -13.98
C TYR A 174 16.86 -15.08 -14.72
N PRO A 175 16.30 -14.46 -15.78
CA PRO A 175 15.05 -14.92 -16.38
C PRO A 175 15.16 -16.28 -17.09
N ALA A 176 16.36 -16.72 -17.48
CA ALA A 176 16.55 -17.90 -18.31
C ALA A 176 15.54 -17.90 -19.50
N SER A 177 14.82 -19.00 -19.73
CA SER A 177 13.75 -19.12 -20.73
C SER A 177 12.35 -18.78 -20.19
N GLY A 178 12.24 -18.25 -18.97
CA GLY A 178 10.98 -17.90 -18.34
C GLY A 178 10.51 -16.46 -18.65
N TYR A 179 9.27 -16.17 -18.29
CA TYR A 179 8.67 -14.83 -18.33
C TYR A 179 8.49 -14.25 -16.93
N LEU A 180 8.44 -12.92 -16.83
CA LEU A 180 8.26 -12.23 -15.55
C LEU A 180 6.77 -12.13 -15.20
N GLU A 181 6.42 -12.53 -13.98
CA GLU A 181 5.18 -12.20 -13.31
C GLU A 181 5.49 -11.34 -12.08
N VAL A 182 4.78 -10.22 -11.92
CA VAL A 182 4.95 -9.30 -10.79
C VAL A 182 3.69 -9.35 -9.93
N ASN A 183 3.87 -9.71 -8.66
CA ASN A 183 2.81 -9.70 -7.67
C ASN A 183 3.09 -8.61 -6.64
N VAL A 184 2.15 -7.68 -6.47
CA VAL A 184 2.27 -6.56 -5.54
C VAL A 184 1.26 -6.75 -4.41
N THR A 185 1.76 -6.82 -3.19
CA THR A 185 0.97 -6.91 -1.96
C THR A 185 1.18 -5.63 -1.16
N ILE A 186 0.09 -4.97 -0.78
CA ILE A 186 0.10 -3.71 -0.06
C ILE A 186 -0.69 -3.87 1.23
N GLN A 187 -0.17 -3.35 2.34
CA GLN A 187 -0.82 -3.43 3.65
C GLN A 187 -0.74 -2.10 4.39
N CYS A 188 -1.84 -1.68 5.03
CA CYS A 188 -1.80 -0.58 6.00
C CYS A 188 -1.05 -1.04 7.26
N LEU A 189 0.07 -0.41 7.57
CA LEU A 189 0.87 -0.69 8.78
C LEU A 189 0.37 0.12 9.97
N GLY A 190 -0.14 1.33 9.72
CA GLY A 190 -0.68 2.19 10.75
C GLY A 190 -1.25 3.48 10.20
N SER A 191 -2.08 4.16 11.00
CA SER A 191 -2.66 5.44 10.63
C SER A 191 -2.81 6.34 11.86
N ARG A 192 -2.63 7.64 11.67
CA ARG A 192 -2.77 8.62 12.75
C ARG A 192 -3.21 9.98 12.24
N ILE A 193 -3.85 10.73 13.13
CA ILE A 193 -4.18 12.15 12.91
C ILE A 193 -3.11 12.97 13.63
N ILE A 194 -2.45 13.85 12.89
CA ILE A 194 -1.42 14.74 13.39
C ILE A 194 -2.04 16.13 13.48
N SER A 195 -2.01 16.73 14.65
CA SER A 195 -2.34 18.14 14.84
C SER A 195 -1.11 18.79 15.48
N PRO A 196 -0.56 19.89 14.94
CA PRO A 196 0.47 20.63 15.62
C PRO A 196 -0.10 21.08 16.96
N VAL A 197 0.55 20.63 18.04
CA VAL A 197 0.33 21.17 19.37
C VAL A 197 0.78 22.63 19.28
N VAL A 198 -0.17 23.56 19.29
CA VAL A 198 0.15 24.97 19.51
C VAL A 198 0.77 25.03 20.91
N PRO A 199 2.05 25.42 21.07
CA PRO A 199 2.60 25.58 22.41
C PRO A 199 1.72 26.58 23.16
N PRO A 200 1.42 26.34 24.45
CA PRO A 200 0.65 27.30 25.23
C PRO A 200 1.34 28.67 25.11
N PRO A 201 0.58 29.78 24.99
CA PRO A 201 1.16 31.10 24.84
C PRO A 201 2.11 31.33 26.02
N GLY A 202 3.42 31.32 25.72
CA GLY A 202 4.43 31.73 26.66
C GLY A 202 4.22 33.21 27.00
N PRO A 203 4.67 33.68 28.18
CA PRO A 203 4.67 35.10 28.47
C PRO A 203 5.38 35.85 27.32
N PRO A 204 4.84 37.00 26.88
CA PRO A 204 5.46 37.77 25.80
C PRO A 204 6.93 38.03 26.18
N PRO A 205 7.88 37.84 25.24
CA PRO A 205 9.26 38.14 25.53
C PRO A 205 9.35 39.60 25.97
N PRO A 206 10.16 39.92 27.00
CA PRO A 206 10.31 41.30 27.46
C PRO A 206 10.78 42.13 26.27
N TYR A 207 9.94 43.09 25.87
CA TYR A 207 10.24 44.01 24.80
C TYR A 207 11.53 44.78 25.17
N LYS A 208 12.66 44.38 24.59
CA LYS A 208 13.89 45.17 24.61
C LYS A 208 13.95 45.92 23.28
N PRO A 209 13.65 47.23 23.24
CA PRO A 209 13.87 48.00 22.03
C PRO A 209 15.37 47.97 21.71
N LEU A 210 15.73 47.31 20.61
CA LEU A 210 17.08 47.38 20.06
C LEU A 210 17.27 48.80 19.49
N ARG A 211 17.94 49.69 20.23
CA ARG A 211 18.44 50.94 19.65
C ARG A 211 19.67 50.61 18.81
N LEU A 212 19.46 50.36 17.53
CA LEU A 212 20.52 50.36 16.52
C LEU A 212 20.83 51.82 16.19
N TRP A 213 21.96 52.32 16.71
CA TRP A 213 22.57 53.53 16.19
C TRP A 213 23.27 53.15 14.88
N LEU A 214 22.76 53.65 13.75
CA LEU A 214 23.48 53.63 12.49
C LEU A 214 24.52 54.75 12.56
N GLU A 215 25.78 54.39 12.82
CA GLU A 215 26.91 55.29 12.51
C GLU A 215 27.01 55.42 10.99
N THR A 216 26.64 56.58 10.47
CA THR A 216 26.98 56.99 9.11
C THR A 216 28.44 57.41 9.07
N ARG A 217 29.32 56.56 8.53
CA ARG A 217 30.59 57.00 7.95
C ARG A 217 30.38 57.21 6.45
N VAL A 218 30.41 58.47 6.01
CA VAL A 218 31.36 59.11 5.06
C VAL A 218 30.86 60.55 4.89
#